data_AF-A0A4U9HV10-F1
#
_entry.id   AF-A0A4U9HV10-F1
#
_cell.length_a   1.000
_cell.length_b   1.000
_cell.length_c   1.000
_cell.angle_alpha   90.00
_cell.angle_beta   90.00
_cell.angle_gamma   90.00
#
_symmetry.space_group_name_H-M   'P 1'
#
loop_
_entity.id
_entity.type
_entity.pdbx_description
1 polymer ?
#
loop_
_entity_poly.entity_id
_entity_poly.type
_entity_poly.pdbx_seq_one_letter_code
_entity_poly.pdbx_strand_id
1 'polypeptide(L)'
;MLFNNQDWKLSVTDINLYENTVSLDGQSYPLSFAIKTLIPGYLSGLPATSRESMELLEALAEAGVTIGNFFSNDLMTAYQRRQQNKRAEAERIAKEQRIQAERMREENMTDAEWQKELQRREQVKAEAPDLW
;
A
#
# COMPACT_ATOMS: atom_id res chain seq x y z
N MET A 1 16.50 22.39 22.49
CA MET A 1 15.03 22.35 22.44
C MET A 1 14.62 20.89 22.28
N LEU A 2 13.73 20.39 23.13
CA LEU A 2 13.04 19.12 22.91
C LEU A 2 12.06 19.32 21.73
N PHE A 3 12.18 18.50 20.70
CA PHE A 3 11.19 18.16 19.66
C PHE A 3 10.17 19.25 19.26
N ASN A 4 10.32 19.79 18.04
CA ASN A 4 9.32 20.66 17.43
C ASN A 4 8.18 19.81 16.86
N ASN A 5 7.06 19.73 17.59
CA ASN A 5 5.94 18.83 17.31
C ASN A 5 5.04 19.23 16.11
N GLN A 6 5.39 20.23 15.30
CA GLN A 6 4.44 20.79 14.32
C GLN A 6 4.64 20.37 12.86
N ASP A 7 5.72 19.68 12.49
CA ASP A 7 5.96 19.33 11.08
C ASP A 7 6.85 18.07 10.88
N TRP A 8 6.84 17.15 11.84
CA TRP A 8 7.72 15.98 11.75
C TRP A 8 7.21 15.01 10.66
N LYS A 9 7.98 14.88 9.58
CA LYS A 9 7.77 13.91 8.49
C LYS A 9 8.96 12.97 8.43
N LEU A 10 8.70 11.67 8.54
CA LEU A 10 9.68 10.61 8.37
C LEU A 10 9.58 10.06 6.94
N SER A 11 10.69 10.06 6.21
CA SER A 11 10.81 9.39 4.92
C SER A 11 11.44 8.00 5.11
N VAL A 12 11.14 7.07 4.20
CA VAL A 12 11.81 5.76 4.13
C VAL A 12 13.33 5.93 4.01
N THR A 13 13.78 6.95 3.27
CA THR A 13 15.21 7.25 3.07
C THR A 13 15.92 7.70 4.34
N ASP A 14 15.17 8.12 5.35
CA ASP A 14 15.76 8.52 6.63
C ASP A 14 16.13 7.31 7.49
N ILE A 15 15.68 6.10 7.13
CA ILE A 15 15.89 4.87 7.87
C ILE A 15 16.99 4.04 7.21
N ASN A 16 18.09 3.81 7.93
CA ASN A 16 19.16 2.92 7.49
C ASN A 16 19.15 1.64 8.35
N LEU A 17 18.59 0.56 7.80
CA LEU A 17 18.56 -0.74 8.47
C LEU A 17 19.94 -1.38 8.63
N TYR A 18 20.88 -1.10 7.73
CA TYR A 18 22.24 -1.67 7.78
C TYR A 18 23.05 -1.04 8.92
N GLU A 19 23.00 0.29 9.04
CA GLU A 19 23.66 1.03 10.12
C GLU A 19 22.83 1.05 11.41
N ASN A 20 21.58 0.58 11.36
CA ASN A 20 20.62 0.62 12.46
C ASN A 20 20.44 2.04 13.00
N THR A 21 20.32 3.01 12.09
CA THR A 21 20.16 4.44 12.37
C THR A 21 18.91 4.99 11.69
N VAL A 22 18.44 6.12 12.20
CA VAL A 22 17.38 6.91 11.57
C VAL A 22 17.66 8.40 11.73
N SER A 23 17.47 9.16 10.65
CA SER A 23 17.59 10.62 10.64
C SER A 23 16.26 11.25 11.02
N LEU A 24 16.19 11.90 12.18
CA LEU A 24 15.02 12.65 12.63
C LEU A 24 15.42 14.12 12.76
N ASP A 25 14.74 15.02 12.05
CA ASP A 25 15.05 16.46 12.02
C ASP A 25 16.53 16.77 11.73
N GLY A 26 17.15 16.00 10.82
CA GLY A 26 18.56 16.15 10.45
C GLY A 26 19.54 15.68 11.53
N GLN A 27 19.07 14.99 12.56
CA GLN A 27 19.89 14.34 13.59
C GLN A 27 19.80 12.83 13.45
N SER A 28 20.94 12.16 13.47
CA SER A 28 20.98 10.69 13.42
C SER A 28 20.80 10.10 14.82
N TYR A 29 19.86 9.18 14.95
CA TYR A 29 19.58 8.43 16.17
C TYR A 29 19.72 6.93 15.93
N PRO A 30 20.08 6.13 16.95
CA PRO A 30 19.92 4.69 16.88
C PRO A 30 18.46 4.34 16.59
N LEU A 31 18.22 3.50 15.59
CA LEU A 31 16.88 3.12 15.14
C LEU A 31 16.07 2.49 16.28
N SER A 32 16.72 1.67 17.12
CA SER A 32 16.10 1.08 18.31
C SER A 32 15.63 2.10 19.33
N PHE A 33 16.38 3.19 19.54
CA PHE A 33 16.01 4.27 20.46
C PHE A 33 14.84 5.08 19.89
N ALA A 34 14.91 5.41 18.61
CA ALA A 34 13.86 6.13 17.92
C ALA A 34 12.52 5.39 17.96
N ILE A 35 12.50 4.10 17.59
CA ILE A 35 11.27 3.29 17.54
C ILE A 35 10.69 3.03 18.93
N LYS A 36 11.53 2.85 19.95
CA LYS A 36 11.05 2.52 21.31
C LYS A 36 10.64 3.73 22.12
N THR A 37 11.15 4.92 21.78
CA THR A 37 11.03 6.11 22.65
C THR A 37 10.55 7.33 21.90
N LEU A 38 11.30 7.80 20.90
CA LEU A 38 11.05 9.09 20.26
C LEU A 38 9.77 9.08 19.45
N ILE A 39 9.62 8.10 18.56
CA ILE A 39 8.47 7.98 17.67
C ILE A 39 7.19 7.70 18.47
N PRO A 40 7.14 6.72 19.39
CA PRO A 40 5.95 6.52 20.24
C PRO A 40 5.60 7.76 21.05
N GLY A 41 6.59 8.48 21.58
CA GLY A 41 6.39 9.72 22.33
C GLY A 41 5.68 10.80 21.49
N TYR A 42 6.10 10.99 20.25
CA TYR A 42 5.44 11.94 19.34
C TYR A 42 4.03 11.48 18.93
N LEU A 43 3.89 10.22 18.52
CA LEU A 43 2.59 9.68 18.12
C LEU A 43 1.55 9.69 19.25
N SER A 44 1.99 9.61 20.51
CA SER A 44 1.10 9.72 21.67
C SER A 44 0.41 11.09 21.80
N GLY A 45 0.99 12.13 21.21
CA GLY A 45 0.39 13.47 21.15
C GLY A 45 -0.61 13.66 20.00
N LEU A 46 -0.75 12.67 19.11
CA LEU A 46 -1.57 12.75 17.92
C LEU A 46 -2.79 11.82 18.01
N PRO A 47 -3.92 12.17 17.37
CA PRO A 47 -5.01 11.23 17.18
C PRO A 47 -4.53 9.99 16.41
N ALA A 48 -4.95 8.81 16.87
CA ALA A 48 -4.58 7.54 16.23
C ALA A 48 -4.99 7.46 14.75
N THR A 49 -6.01 8.19 14.32
CA THR A 49 -6.48 8.25 12.93
C THR A 49 -5.89 9.41 12.12
N SER A 50 -4.98 10.19 12.71
CA SER A 50 -4.35 11.32 12.03
C SER A 50 -3.53 10.84 10.83
N ARG A 51 -3.48 11.69 9.80
CA ARG A 51 -2.73 11.40 8.58
C ARG A 51 -1.25 11.23 8.89
N GLU A 52 -0.74 12.08 9.76
CA GLU A 52 0.65 12.15 10.20
C GLU A 52 1.07 10.84 10.90
N SER A 53 0.24 10.31 11.80
CA SER A 53 0.52 9.02 12.43
C SER A 53 0.55 7.88 11.41
N MET A 54 -0.37 7.91 10.45
CA MET A 54 -0.46 6.85 9.45
C MET A 54 0.69 6.90 8.45
N GLU A 55 1.07 8.07 7.96
CA GLU A 55 2.21 8.26 7.06
C GLU A 55 3.53 7.81 7.72
N LEU A 56 3.71 8.10 9.00
CA LEU A 56 4.90 7.67 9.73
C LEU A 56 4.97 6.14 9.87
N LEU A 57 3.86 5.49 10.25
CA LEU A 57 3.82 4.03 10.34
C LEU A 57 4.03 3.36 8.98
N GLU A 58 3.54 3.96 7.91
CA GLU A 58 3.80 3.50 6.54
C GLU A 58 5.28 3.60 6.20
N ALA A 59 5.93 4.73 6.47
CA ALA A 59 7.37 4.88 6.23
C ALA A 59 8.21 3.85 7.00
N LEU A 60 7.86 3.58 8.27
CA LEU A 60 8.51 2.53 9.05
C LEU A 60 8.29 1.13 8.44
N ALA A 61 7.06 0.79 8.10
CA ALA A 61 6.73 -0.52 7.53
C ALA A 61 7.37 -0.73 6.14
N GLU A 62 7.36 0.31 5.29
CA GLU A 62 7.99 0.31 3.97
C GLU A 62 9.51 0.20 4.05
N ALA A 63 10.13 0.82 5.08
CA ALA A 63 11.54 0.64 5.38
C ALA A 63 11.88 -0.74 5.96
N GLY A 64 10.89 -1.63 6.20
CA GLY A 64 11.11 -2.97 6.74
C GLY A 64 11.17 -3.03 8.27
N VAL A 65 10.76 -1.99 8.98
CA VAL A 65 10.73 -1.97 10.45
C VAL A 65 9.51 -2.73 10.97
N THR A 66 9.73 -3.67 11.88
CA THR A 66 8.64 -4.38 12.58
C THR A 66 7.94 -3.47 13.59
N ILE A 67 6.76 -2.95 13.26
CA ILE A 67 6.03 -1.97 14.07
C ILE A 67 5.11 -2.56 15.16
N GLY A 68 4.78 -3.85 15.10
CA GLY A 68 3.68 -4.43 15.88
C GLY A 68 3.79 -4.35 17.42
N ASN A 69 4.99 -4.25 17.97
CA ASN A 69 5.21 -4.30 19.43
C ASN A 69 5.50 -2.92 20.07
N PHE A 70 5.62 -1.87 19.28
CA PHE A 70 6.12 -0.57 19.75
C PHE A 70 5.03 0.50 19.89
N PHE A 71 3.85 0.26 19.33
CA PHE A 71 2.77 1.24 19.24
C PHE A 71 1.50 0.76 19.93
N SER A 72 0.62 1.70 20.29
CA SER A 72 -0.64 1.40 20.96
C SER A 72 -1.58 0.58 20.07
N ASN A 73 -2.42 -0.27 20.70
CA ASN A 73 -3.39 -1.10 19.99
C ASN A 73 -4.36 -0.27 19.14
N ASP A 74 -4.79 0.89 19.64
CA ASP A 74 -5.69 1.79 18.91
C ASP A 74 -5.05 2.30 17.62
N LEU A 75 -3.79 2.73 17.71
CA LEU A 75 -3.03 3.20 16.56
C LEU A 75 -2.79 2.07 15.55
N MET A 76 -2.42 0.87 16.02
CA MET A 76 -2.24 -0.30 15.16
C MET A 76 -3.54 -0.73 14.48
N THR A 77 -4.67 -0.64 15.18
CA THR A 77 -5.99 -0.95 14.63
C THR A 77 -6.38 0.05 13.53
N ALA A 78 -6.17 1.35 13.78
CA ALA A 78 -6.40 2.39 12.78
C ALA A 78 -5.53 2.20 11.54
N TYR A 79 -4.25 1.84 11.74
CA TYR A 79 -3.31 1.53 10.67
C TYR A 79 -3.77 0.34 9.82
N GLN A 80 -4.15 -0.77 10.45
CA GLN A 80 -4.64 -1.95 9.74
C GLN A 80 -5.89 -1.65 8.90
N ARG A 81 -6.84 -0.87 9.44
CA ARG A 81 -8.03 -0.44 8.68
C ARG A 81 -7.65 0.41 7.47
N ARG A 82 -6.70 1.35 7.61
CA ARG A 82 -6.21 2.16 6.48
C ARG A 82 -5.58 1.29 5.40
N GLN A 83 -4.77 0.31 5.78
CA GLN A 83 -4.11 -0.62 4.84
C GLN A 83 -5.14 -1.48 4.09
N GLN A 84 -6.16 -1.98 4.78
CA GLN A 84 -7.27 -2.70 4.14
C GLN A 84 -8.02 -1.83 3.14
N ASN A 85 -8.34 -0.59 3.52
CA ASN A 85 -9.03 0.35 2.63
C ASN A 85 -8.19 0.70 1.39
N LYS A 86 -6.88 0.92 1.55
CA LYS A 86 -5.95 1.17 0.43
C LYS A 86 -5.93 -0.01 -0.55
N ARG A 87 -5.90 -1.25 -0.04
CA ARG A 87 -5.92 -2.46 -0.88
C ARG A 87 -7.25 -2.62 -1.60
N ALA A 88 -8.36 -2.44 -0.90
CA ALA A 88 -9.70 -2.52 -1.48
C ALA A 88 -9.88 -1.49 -2.60
N GLU A 89 -9.39 -0.25 -2.40
CA GLU A 89 -9.47 0.78 -3.44
C GLU A 89 -8.57 0.48 -4.64
N ALA A 90 -7.35 -0.01 -4.40
CA ALA A 90 -6.46 -0.45 -5.48
C ALA A 90 -7.07 -1.60 -6.31
N GLU A 91 -7.73 -2.56 -5.66
CA GLU A 91 -8.45 -3.64 -6.34
C GLU A 91 -9.62 -3.13 -7.19
N ARG A 92 -10.39 -2.15 -6.69
CA ARG A 92 -11.47 -1.51 -7.44
C ARG A 92 -10.95 -0.81 -8.69
N ILE A 93 -9.91 0.02 -8.53
CA ILE A 93 -9.27 0.73 -9.65
C ILE A 93 -8.73 -0.26 -10.68
N ALA A 94 -8.05 -1.33 -10.24
CA ALA A 94 -7.54 -2.35 -11.14
C ALA A 94 -8.66 -3.07 -11.90
N LYS A 95 -9.78 -3.36 -11.24
CA LYS A 95 -10.95 -3.96 -11.88
C LYS A 95 -11.55 -3.04 -12.94
N GLU A 96 -11.69 -1.75 -12.62
CA GLU A 96 -12.19 -0.75 -13.56
C GLU A 96 -11.27 -0.61 -14.78
N GLN A 97 -9.95 -0.56 -14.58
CA GLN A 97 -8.96 -0.51 -15.66
C GLN A 97 -9.04 -1.74 -16.56
N ARG A 98 -9.24 -2.94 -15.99
CA ARG A 98 -9.42 -4.17 -16.79
C ARG A 98 -10.67 -4.10 -17.66
N ILE A 99 -11.81 -3.67 -17.11
CA ILE A 99 -13.07 -3.54 -17.85
C ILE A 99 -12.94 -2.47 -18.95
N GLN A 100 -12.24 -1.36 -18.68
CA GLN A 100 -11.96 -0.35 -19.69
C GLN A 100 -11.06 -0.90 -20.79
N ALA A 101 -9.99 -1.63 -20.44
CA ALA A 101 -9.08 -2.23 -21.41
C ALA A 101 -9.79 -3.29 -22.28
N GLU A 102 -10.69 -4.09 -21.70
CA GLU A 102 -11.52 -5.05 -22.43
C GLU A 102 -12.45 -4.36 -23.43
N ARG A 103 -13.17 -3.31 -23.01
CA ARG A 103 -14.02 -2.51 -23.90
C ARG A 103 -13.23 -1.87 -25.04
N MET A 104 -12.09 -1.26 -24.74
CA MET A 104 -11.21 -0.68 -25.76
C MET A 104 -10.69 -1.74 -26.74
N ARG A 105 -10.46 -2.98 -26.28
CA ARG A 105 -10.03 -4.08 -27.15
C ARG A 105 -11.16 -4.56 -28.05
N GLU A 106 -12.39 -4.61 -27.55
CA GLU A 106 -13.57 -4.93 -28.35
C GLU A 106 -13.85 -3.85 -29.39
N GLU A 107 -13.77 -2.57 -29.02
CA GLU A 107 -14.00 -1.45 -29.92
C GLU A 107 -12.92 -1.28 -31.00
N ASN A 108 -11.68 -1.71 -30.71
CA ASN A 108 -10.56 -1.66 -31.67
C ASN A 108 -10.36 -2.96 -32.46
N MET A 109 -11.19 -3.99 -32.24
CA MET A 109 -11.09 -5.23 -32.98
C MET A 109 -11.63 -5.04 -34.39
N THR A 110 -10.85 -5.43 -35.39
CA THR A 110 -11.29 -5.34 -36.80
C THR A 110 -12.27 -6.46 -37.15
N ASP A 111 -13.15 -6.25 -38.13
CA ASP A 111 -14.13 -7.26 -38.57
C ASP A 111 -13.49 -8.63 -38.90
N ALA A 112 -12.27 -8.62 -39.45
CA ALA A 112 -11.52 -9.84 -39.76
C ALA A 112 -11.05 -10.60 -38.51
N GLU A 113 -10.73 -9.89 -37.42
CA GLU A 113 -10.37 -10.48 -36.13
C GLU A 113 -11.60 -11.02 -35.42
N TRP A 114 -12.75 -10.33 -35.52
CA TRP A 114 -14.02 -10.81 -35.02
C TRP A 114 -14.45 -12.13 -35.67
N GLN A 115 -14.30 -12.24 -36.99
CA GLN A 115 -14.59 -13.48 -37.73
C GLN A 115 -13.69 -14.65 -37.31
N LYS A 116 -12.40 -14.41 -37.04
CA LYS A 116 -11.49 -15.44 -36.50
C LYS A 116 -11.88 -15.88 -35.08
N GLU A 117 -12.31 -14.94 -34.24
CA GLU A 117 -12.77 -15.23 -32.88
C GLU A 117 -14.06 -16.06 -32.88
N LEU A 118 -15.00 -15.76 -33.79
CA LEU A 118 -16.22 -16.54 -34.01
C LEU A 118 -15.89 -17.97 -34.47
N GLN A 119 -15.02 -18.13 -35.47
CA GLN A 119 -14.59 -19.46 -35.94
C GLN A 119 -13.92 -20.28 -34.84
N ARG A 120 -13.13 -19.64 -33.97
CA ARG A 120 -12.48 -20.31 -32.83
C ARG A 120 -13.51 -20.79 -31.80
N ARG A 121 -14.52 -19.97 -31.50
CA ARG A 121 -15.61 -20.34 -30.58
C ARG A 121 -16.48 -21.47 -31.13
N GLU A 122 -16.73 -21.49 -32.44
CA GLU A 122 -17.42 -22.60 -33.09
C GLU A 122 -16.61 -23.89 -33.05
N GLN A 123 -15.30 -23.83 -33.27
CA GLN A 123 -14.40 -24.98 -33.15
C GLN A 123 -14.37 -25.55 -31.73
N VAL A 124 -14.24 -24.69 -30.70
CA VAL A 124 -14.27 -25.14 -29.30
C VAL A 124 -15.62 -25.76 -28.93
N LYS A 125 -16.73 -25.20 -29.42
CA LYS A 125 -18.08 -25.74 -29.20
C LYS A 125 -18.29 -27.08 -29.93
N ALA A 126 -17.64 -27.25 -31.09
CA ALA A 126 -17.64 -28.50 -31.84
C ALA A 126 -16.71 -29.58 -31.25
N GLU A 127 -15.65 -29.19 -30.55
CA GLU A 127 -14.72 -30.10 -29.83
C GLU A 127 -15.20 -30.47 -28.41
N ALA A 128 -16.14 -29.74 -27.83
CA ALA A 128 -16.77 -30.04 -26.53
C ALA A 128 -18.26 -30.45 -26.61
N PRO A 129 -18.68 -31.43 -27.44
CA PRO A 129 -20.08 -31.86 -27.50
C PRO A 129 -20.52 -32.77 -26.33
N ASP A 130 -19.61 -33.38 -25.56
CA ASP A 130 -19.91 -34.39 -24.54
C ASP A 130 -19.63 -33.96 -23.07
N LEU A 131 -20.28 -32.89 -22.59
CA LEU A 131 -20.35 -32.59 -21.14
C LEU A 131 -21.77 -32.20 -20.69
N TRP A 132 -22.74 -33.05 -21.02
CA TRP A 132 -24.06 -33.08 -20.38
C TRP A 132 -24.40 -34.50 -19.95
#